data_AF-A0A816H8J4-F1
#
_entry.id   AF-A0A816H8J4-F1
#
_cell.length_a   1.000
_cell.length_b   1.000
_cell.length_c   1.000
_cell.angle_alpha   90.00
_cell.angle_beta   90.00
_cell.angle_gamma   90.00
#
_symmetry.space_group_name_H-M   'P 1'
#
loop_
_entity.id
_entity.type
_entity.pdbx_description
1 polymer ?
#
loop_
_entity_poly.entity_id
_entity_poly.type
_entity_poly.pdbx_seq_one_letter_code
_entity_poly.pdbx_strand_id
1 'polypeptide(L)'
;MENYNKFILNPDSITKYDIPFAKAYRNLLQQYPTENLLTLLLHVDGIPLSKSSKLKLWICDASIVEIPPHLRVRRSNMFLISVYIGYTEPNVNIWVKTPFTAINELKNKVFQVPNIHASFKVKVYGCIGDSPALKLMCNMIGHNGYLPCYYCDIKGIHVKKARKRQYPYTPSTKYRSIN
;
A
#
# COMPACT_ATOMS: atom_id res chain seq x y z
N MET A 1 3.38 -26.00 -10.09
CA MET A 1 2.66 -24.88 -10.75
C MET A 1 1.15 -25.08 -10.74
N GLU A 2 0.62 -26.32 -10.85
CA GLU A 2 -0.82 -26.62 -10.79
C GLU A 2 -1.57 -26.03 -9.59
N ASN A 3 -0.94 -25.97 -8.41
CA ASN A 3 -1.58 -25.39 -7.22
C ASN A 3 -1.89 -23.89 -7.36
N TYR A 4 -1.09 -23.09 -8.10
CA TYR A 4 -1.30 -21.63 -8.20
C TYR A 4 -2.54 -21.27 -9.05
N ASN A 5 -2.81 -22.05 -10.10
CA ASN A 5 -3.92 -21.78 -11.03
C ASN A 5 -5.29 -21.83 -10.34
N LYS A 6 -5.44 -22.72 -9.34
CA LYS A 6 -6.70 -22.87 -8.59
C LYS A 6 -6.99 -21.70 -7.64
N PHE A 7 -5.96 -20.98 -7.18
CA PHE A 7 -6.10 -19.87 -6.24
C PHE A 7 -6.34 -18.52 -6.93
N ILE A 8 -5.63 -18.27 -8.05
CA ILE A 8 -5.75 -16.99 -8.78
C ILE A 8 -7.16 -16.82 -9.38
N LEU A 9 -7.82 -17.92 -9.73
CA LEU A 9 -9.14 -17.91 -10.39
C LEU A 9 -10.33 -18.04 -9.42
N ASN A 10 -10.09 -18.18 -8.11
CA ASN A 10 -11.16 -18.28 -7.12
C ASN A 10 -11.01 -17.20 -6.01
N PRO A 11 -11.52 -15.98 -6.24
CA PRO A 11 -11.43 -14.88 -5.27
C PRO A 11 -12.17 -15.17 -3.96
N ASP A 12 -13.10 -16.13 -3.90
CA ASP A 12 -13.78 -16.53 -2.66
C ASP A 12 -12.87 -17.32 -1.69
N SER A 13 -11.70 -17.78 -2.16
CA SER A 13 -10.68 -18.39 -1.30
C SER A 13 -9.93 -17.38 -0.42
N ILE A 14 -10.09 -16.09 -0.70
CA ILE A 14 -9.50 -15.00 0.06
C ILE A 14 -10.33 -14.75 1.32
N THR A 15 -9.76 -15.10 2.48
CA THR A 15 -10.47 -14.90 3.75
C THR A 15 -10.69 -13.41 4.03
N LYS A 16 -11.84 -13.07 4.63
CA LYS A 16 -12.25 -11.69 4.98
C LYS A 16 -11.20 -10.89 5.77
N TYR A 17 -10.27 -11.57 6.44
CA TYR A 17 -9.30 -10.99 7.37
C TYR A 17 -7.85 -11.03 6.87
N ASP A 18 -7.59 -11.66 5.72
CA ASP A 18 -6.23 -11.82 5.19
C ASP A 18 -5.68 -10.54 4.55
N ILE A 19 -6.57 -9.71 3.96
CA ILE A 19 -6.16 -8.53 3.20
C ILE A 19 -6.51 -7.24 3.96
N PRO A 20 -5.53 -6.34 4.17
CA PRO A 20 -5.79 -4.99 4.66
C PRO A 20 -6.77 -4.25 3.75
N PHE A 21 -7.77 -3.58 4.31
CA PHE A 21 -8.81 -2.89 3.53
C PHE A 21 -9.62 -3.80 2.60
N ALA A 22 -9.96 -5.02 3.04
CA ALA A 22 -10.77 -5.97 2.26
C ALA A 22 -12.05 -5.35 1.62
N LYS A 23 -12.68 -4.34 2.25
CA LYS A 23 -13.81 -3.60 1.65
C LYS A 23 -13.40 -2.87 0.36
N ALA A 24 -12.27 -2.17 0.36
CA ALA A 24 -11.77 -1.48 -0.82
C ALA A 24 -11.43 -2.45 -1.95
N TYR A 25 -10.82 -3.59 -1.61
CA TYR A 25 -10.55 -4.64 -2.59
C TYR A 25 -11.84 -5.23 -3.18
N ARG A 26 -12.86 -5.53 -2.36
CA ARG A 26 -14.17 -6.00 -2.86
C ARG A 26 -14.84 -4.98 -3.79
N ASN A 27 -14.80 -3.70 -3.44
CA ASN A 27 -15.33 -2.63 -4.29
C ASN A 27 -14.59 -2.58 -5.64
N LEU A 28 -13.27 -2.79 -5.64
CA LEU A 28 -12.49 -2.89 -6.87
C LEU A 28 -12.94 -4.09 -7.72
N LEU A 29 -13.14 -5.27 -7.13
CA LEU A 29 -13.65 -6.44 -7.85
C LEU A 29 -15.04 -6.18 -8.45
N GLN A 30 -15.94 -5.51 -7.71
CA GLN A 30 -17.27 -5.13 -8.19
C GLN A 30 -17.23 -4.13 -9.36
N GLN A 31 -16.20 -3.29 -9.42
CA GLN A 31 -15.99 -2.36 -10.53
C GLN A 31 -15.57 -3.09 -11.82
N TYR A 32 -14.98 -4.28 -11.72
CA TYR A 32 -14.47 -5.06 -12.84
C TYR A 32 -14.97 -6.52 -12.78
N PRO A 33 -16.29 -6.77 -12.82
CA PRO A 33 -16.86 -8.08 -12.52
C PRO A 33 -16.55 -9.16 -13.57
N THR A 34 -16.14 -8.77 -14.77
CA THR A 34 -15.84 -9.67 -15.90
C THR A 34 -14.35 -9.79 -16.18
N GLU A 35 -13.48 -9.13 -15.41
CA GLU A 35 -12.03 -9.11 -15.64
C GLU A 35 -11.31 -9.97 -14.60
N ASN A 36 -10.32 -10.75 -15.03
CA ASN A 36 -9.38 -11.33 -14.08
C ASN A 36 -8.38 -10.25 -13.68
N LEU A 37 -8.26 -9.96 -12.38
CA LEU A 37 -7.36 -8.94 -11.86
C LEU A 37 -6.08 -9.56 -11.29
N LEU A 38 -4.96 -8.88 -11.52
CA LEU A 38 -3.75 -9.01 -10.72
C LEU A 38 -3.60 -7.71 -9.93
N THR A 39 -3.95 -7.77 -8.66
CA THR A 39 -4.05 -6.58 -7.83
C THR A 39 -2.81 -6.44 -6.99
N LEU A 40 -2.15 -5.28 -7.11
CA LEU A 40 -0.97 -4.92 -6.34
C LEU A 40 -1.40 -4.22 -5.04
N LEU A 41 -0.89 -4.73 -3.93
CA LEU A 41 -0.80 -4.01 -2.66
C LEU A 41 0.59 -3.41 -2.56
N LEU A 42 0.71 -2.08 -2.54
CA LEU A 42 2.01 -1.44 -2.35
C LEU A 42 2.38 -1.47 -0.87
N HIS A 43 3.64 -1.74 -0.56
CA HIS A 43 4.20 -1.56 0.77
C HIS A 43 5.36 -0.58 0.71
N VAL A 44 5.42 0.31 1.68
CA VAL A 44 6.48 1.32 1.78
C VAL A 44 7.08 1.30 3.17
N ASP A 45 8.41 1.28 3.22
CA ASP A 45 9.17 1.24 4.47
C ASP A 45 10.44 2.11 4.38
N GLY A 46 10.87 2.60 5.53
CA GLY A 46 12.07 3.40 5.72
C GLY A 46 13.00 2.75 6.75
N ILE A 47 14.10 2.17 6.26
CA ILE A 47 15.03 1.36 7.05
C ILE A 47 16.32 2.16 7.32
N PRO A 48 16.74 2.35 8.57
CA PRO A 48 18.06 2.93 8.86
C PRO A 48 19.17 1.95 8.45
N LEU A 49 20.12 2.40 7.64
CA LEU A 49 21.25 1.55 7.20
C LEU A 49 22.42 1.56 8.18
N SER A 50 22.46 2.52 9.09
CA SER A 50 23.49 2.61 10.13
C SER A 50 22.87 3.14 11.42
N LYS A 51 23.43 2.71 12.56
CA LYS A 51 23.07 3.22 13.88
C LYS A 51 23.64 4.62 14.14
N SER A 52 24.77 4.95 13.52
CA SER A 52 25.52 6.18 13.78
C SER A 52 25.36 7.24 12.68
N SER A 53 24.91 6.86 11.48
CA SER A 53 24.67 7.79 10.38
C SER A 53 23.18 8.01 10.14
N LYS A 54 22.83 9.15 9.55
CA LYS A 54 21.45 9.45 9.11
C LYS A 54 21.08 8.73 7.81
N LEU A 55 21.91 7.81 7.32
CA LEU A 55 21.69 7.11 6.06
C LEU A 55 20.49 6.16 6.19
N LYS A 56 19.51 6.34 5.30
CA LYS A 56 18.28 5.56 5.25
C LYS A 56 18.08 4.96 3.87
N LEU A 57 17.52 3.76 3.87
CA LEU A 57 17.01 3.05 2.71
C LEU A 57 15.49 3.13 2.73
N TRP A 58 14.90 3.67 1.68
CA TRP A 58 13.46 3.69 1.47
C TRP A 58 13.13 2.69 0.36
N ILE A 59 12.15 1.84 0.63
CA ILE A 59 11.73 0.79 -0.29
C ILE A 59 10.26 1.00 -0.58
N CYS A 60 9.90 0.88 -1.86
CA CYS A 60 8.54 0.65 -2.32
C CYS A 60 8.53 -0.72 -2.99
N ASP A 61 7.76 -1.65 -2.46
CA ASP A 61 7.55 -2.97 -3.03
C ASP A 61 6.05 -3.28 -3.13
N ALA A 62 5.71 -4.44 -3.68
CA ALA A 62 4.32 -4.87 -3.77
C ALA A 62 4.15 -6.37 -3.63
N SER A 63 2.96 -6.76 -3.17
CA SER A 63 2.45 -8.12 -3.24
C SER A 63 1.26 -8.22 -4.19
N ILE A 64 1.07 -9.41 -4.79
CA ILE A 64 -0.14 -9.73 -5.56
C ILE A 64 -1.18 -10.31 -4.61
N VAL A 65 -2.34 -9.66 -4.55
CA VAL A 65 -3.43 -10.00 -3.63
C VAL A 65 -3.99 -11.40 -3.90
N GLU A 66 -4.12 -11.79 -5.15
CA GLU A 66 -4.70 -13.07 -5.59
C GLU A 66 -3.80 -14.28 -5.26
N ILE A 67 -2.55 -14.06 -4.82
CA ILE A 67 -1.69 -15.13 -4.31
C ILE A 67 -2.13 -15.50 -2.88
N PRO A 68 -2.26 -16.79 -2.52
CA PRO A 68 -2.62 -17.21 -1.16
C PRO A 68 -1.71 -16.64 -0.08
N PRO A 69 -2.22 -16.38 1.14
CA PRO A 69 -1.48 -15.69 2.21
C PRO A 69 -0.07 -16.24 2.46
N HIS A 70 0.02 -17.56 2.63
CA HIS A 70 1.26 -18.29 2.95
C HIS A 70 2.28 -18.30 1.80
N LEU A 71 1.86 -17.96 0.58
CA LEU A 71 2.72 -17.80 -0.59
C LEU A 71 2.99 -16.32 -0.87
N ARG A 72 2.02 -15.43 -0.63
CA ARG A 72 2.09 -13.99 -0.89
C ARG A 72 3.23 -13.32 -0.12
N VAL A 73 3.43 -13.73 1.13
CA VAL A 73 4.47 -13.19 2.02
C VAL A 73 5.87 -13.74 1.74
N ARG A 74 6.02 -14.68 0.80
CA ARG A 74 7.34 -15.19 0.42
C ARG A 74 8.08 -14.14 -0.38
N ARG A 75 9.37 -13.94 -0.07
CA ARG A 75 10.24 -12.97 -0.79
C ARG A 75 10.25 -13.18 -2.30
N SER A 76 10.16 -14.43 -2.78
CA SER A 76 10.11 -14.76 -4.21
C SER A 76 8.85 -14.28 -4.93
N ASN A 77 7.80 -13.95 -4.17
CA ASN A 77 6.49 -13.49 -4.67
C ASN A 77 6.25 -12.00 -4.36
N MET A 78 7.27 -11.29 -3.88
CA MET A 78 7.26 -9.85 -3.69
C MET A 78 7.98 -9.15 -4.84
N PHE A 79 7.44 -8.02 -5.26
CA PHE A 79 7.96 -7.23 -6.37
C PHE A 79 8.61 -5.97 -5.83
N LEU A 80 9.92 -5.85 -5.98
CA LEU A 80 10.61 -4.60 -5.70
C LEU A 80 10.28 -3.58 -6.80
N ILE A 81 9.66 -2.47 -6.43
CA ILE A 81 9.23 -1.43 -7.37
C ILE A 81 10.28 -0.31 -7.45
N SER A 82 10.74 0.16 -6.29
CA SER A 82 11.69 1.26 -6.21
C SER A 82 12.50 1.24 -4.93
N VAL A 83 13.73 1.74 -5.03
CA VAL A 83 14.65 1.90 -3.91
C VAL A 83 15.22 3.32 -3.95
N TYR A 84 15.30 3.94 -2.79
CA TYR A 84 16.03 5.18 -2.60
C TYR A 84 16.96 5.07 -1.39
N ILE A 85 18.20 5.51 -1.55
CA ILE A 85 19.15 5.57 -0.45
C ILE A 85 19.61 7.02 -0.31
N GLY A 86 19.53 7.55 0.90
CA GLY A 86 19.95 8.92 1.16
C GLY A 86 20.04 9.25 2.64
N TYR A 87 20.71 10.36 2.94
CA TYR A 87 20.81 10.88 4.31
C TYR A 87 19.55 11.63 4.77
N THR A 88 18.57 11.78 3.88
CA THR A 88 17.31 12.51 4.11
C THR A 88 16.12 11.71 3.58
N GLU A 89 14.90 12.11 3.91
CA GLU A 89 13.69 11.56 3.30
C GLU A 89 13.69 11.92 1.80
N PRO A 90 13.35 10.99 0.88
CA PRO A 90 13.32 11.31 -0.53
C PRO A 90 12.25 12.37 -0.81
N ASN A 91 12.45 13.16 -1.87
CA ASN A 91 11.32 13.81 -2.50
C ASN A 91 10.46 12.73 -3.16
N VAL A 92 9.31 12.41 -2.57
CA VAL A 92 8.43 11.32 -3.02
C VAL A 92 8.05 11.48 -4.49
N ASN A 93 7.73 12.70 -4.93
CA ASN A 93 7.32 13.00 -6.30
C ASN A 93 8.41 12.72 -7.33
N ILE A 94 9.67 12.69 -6.91
CA ILE A 94 10.80 12.33 -7.76
C ILE A 94 11.06 10.83 -7.66
N TRP A 95 11.14 10.31 -6.43
CA TRP A 95 11.48 8.92 -6.15
C TRP A 95 10.52 7.92 -6.80
N VAL A 96 9.21 8.15 -6.73
CA VAL A 96 8.22 7.20 -7.25
C VAL A 96 7.75 7.51 -8.66
N LYS A 97 8.21 8.61 -9.29
CA LYS A 97 7.71 9.08 -10.59
C LYS A 97 7.78 8.00 -11.67
N THR A 98 9.00 7.58 -12.00
CA THR A 98 9.26 6.59 -13.06
C THR A 98 8.54 5.26 -12.80
N PRO A 99 8.66 4.61 -11.63
CA PRO A 99 7.98 3.35 -11.39
C PRO A 99 6.45 3.48 -11.41
N PHE A 100 5.89 4.58 -10.91
CA PHE A 100 4.43 4.75 -10.90
C PHE A 100 3.88 5.10 -12.28
N THR A 101 4.65 5.81 -13.13
CA THR A 101 4.31 5.96 -14.55
C THR A 101 4.23 4.59 -15.22
N ALA A 102 5.23 3.72 -15.01
CA ALA A 102 5.21 2.36 -15.55
C ALA A 102 4.01 1.56 -15.04
N ILE A 103 3.73 1.59 -13.73
CA ILE A 103 2.53 0.93 -13.16
C ILE A 103 1.24 1.48 -13.77
N ASN A 104 1.16 2.78 -14.02
CA ASN A 104 -0.03 3.39 -14.62
C ASN A 104 -0.21 2.96 -16.09
N GLU A 105 0.88 2.80 -16.84
CA GLU A 105 0.82 2.22 -18.19
C GLU A 105 0.38 0.75 -18.17
N LEU A 106 0.80 -0.03 -17.15
CA LEU A 106 0.37 -1.43 -16.99
C LEU A 106 -1.16 -1.55 -16.77
N LYS A 107 -1.81 -0.55 -16.15
CA LYS A 107 -3.27 -0.58 -15.90
C LYS A 107 -4.11 -0.66 -17.18
N ASN A 108 -3.55 -0.22 -18.31
CA ASN A 108 -4.22 -0.21 -19.61
C ASN A 108 -3.85 -1.43 -20.47
N LYS A 109 -2.95 -2.29 -19.99
CA LYS A 109 -2.50 -3.48 -20.70
C LYS A 109 -3.25 -4.71 -20.23
N VAL A 110 -3.42 -5.66 -21.16
CA VAL A 110 -3.95 -6.99 -20.89
C VAL A 110 -2.81 -7.99 -21.03
N PHE A 111 -2.64 -8.84 -20.02
CA PHE A 111 -1.57 -9.83 -19.96
C PHE A 111 -2.16 -11.21 -20.18
N GLN A 112 -1.60 -11.95 -21.14
CA GLN A 112 -1.89 -13.38 -21.28
C GLN A 112 -0.85 -14.15 -20.47
N VAL A 113 -1.30 -15.05 -19.60
CA VAL A 113 -0.39 -15.96 -18.91
C VAL A 113 -0.34 -17.26 -19.71
N PRO A 114 0.83 -17.66 -20.27
CA PRO A 114 0.95 -18.77 -21.22
C PRO A 114 0.33 -20.11 -20.77
N ASN A 115 0.18 -20.31 -19.45
CA ASN A 115 -0.27 -21.58 -18.86
C ASN A 115 -1.64 -21.49 -18.15
N ILE A 116 -2.33 -20.35 -18.19
CA ILE A 116 -3.62 -20.15 -17.50
C ILE A 116 -4.78 -19.96 -18.50
N HIS A 117 -4.48 -19.80 -19.80
CA HIS A 117 -5.48 -19.49 -20.85
C HIS A 117 -6.45 -18.36 -20.43
N ALA A 118 -5.95 -17.43 -19.63
CA ALA A 118 -6.73 -16.33 -19.08
C ALA A 118 -5.97 -15.02 -19.28
N SER A 119 -6.76 -13.99 -19.53
CA SER A 119 -6.30 -12.61 -19.67
C SER A 119 -6.46 -11.88 -18.35
N PHE A 120 -5.42 -11.16 -17.95
CA PHE A 120 -5.37 -10.42 -16.70
C PHE A 120 -5.17 -8.92 -16.93
N LYS A 121 -5.75 -8.10 -16.05
CA LYS A 121 -5.41 -6.68 -15.94
C LYS A 121 -4.78 -6.38 -14.59
N VAL A 122 -3.79 -5.49 -14.59
CA VAL A 122 -3.12 -5.07 -13.36
C VAL A 122 -3.86 -3.89 -12.73
N LYS A 123 -4.13 -3.95 -11.43
CA LYS A 123 -4.68 -2.84 -10.65
C LYS A 123 -3.84 -2.61 -9.40
N VAL A 124 -3.91 -1.40 -8.85
CA VAL A 124 -3.36 -1.08 -7.52
C VAL A 124 -4.56 -0.74 -6.64
N TYR A 125 -4.73 -1.42 -5.52
CA TYR A 125 -5.88 -1.16 -4.64
C TYR A 125 -5.53 -0.38 -3.37
N GLY A 126 -4.25 -0.35 -2.98
CA GLY A 126 -3.85 0.33 -1.77
C GLY A 126 -2.34 0.43 -1.58
N CYS A 127 -1.97 1.21 -0.58
CA CYS A 127 -0.61 1.35 -0.08
C CYS A 127 -0.64 1.19 1.44
N ILE A 128 0.23 0.35 1.97
CA ILE A 128 0.43 0.14 3.41
C ILE A 128 1.86 0.48 3.80
N GLY A 129 2.06 0.74 5.09
CA GLY A 129 3.34 1.09 5.66
C GLY A 129 3.15 1.57 7.08
N ASP A 130 4.26 1.85 7.76
CA ASP A 130 4.20 2.55 9.03
C ASP A 130 3.77 4.01 8.84
N SER A 131 3.46 4.72 9.93
CA SER A 131 3.00 6.11 9.83
C SER A 131 4.04 7.04 9.16
N PRO A 132 5.35 6.96 9.47
CA PRO A 132 6.37 7.70 8.73
C PRO A 132 6.39 7.45 7.21
N ALA A 133 6.31 6.20 6.76
CA ALA A 133 6.30 5.87 5.33
C ALA A 133 5.03 6.35 4.63
N LEU A 134 3.86 6.14 5.24
CA LEU A 134 2.60 6.64 4.69
C LEU A 134 2.54 8.17 4.67
N LYS A 135 3.17 8.85 5.65
CA LYS A 135 3.29 10.31 5.67
C LYS A 135 4.05 10.78 4.43
N LEU A 136 5.17 10.14 4.14
CA LEU A 136 5.98 10.43 2.96
C LEU A 136 5.19 10.17 1.67
N MET A 137 4.57 8.99 1.54
CA MET A 137 3.82 8.60 0.35
C MET A 137 2.59 9.46 0.06
N CYS A 138 1.83 9.80 1.10
CA CYS A 138 0.61 10.60 0.97
C CYS A 138 0.87 12.11 1.04
N ASN A 139 2.15 12.54 1.14
CA ASN A 139 2.53 13.93 1.38
C ASN A 139 1.75 14.57 2.56
N MET A 140 1.57 13.81 3.64
CA MET A 140 0.82 14.22 4.81
C MET A 140 1.73 14.76 5.92
N ILE A 141 1.14 15.47 6.87
CA ILE A 141 1.80 15.84 8.12
C ILE A 141 1.99 14.59 9.01
N GLY A 142 3.16 14.47 9.63
CA GLY A 142 3.48 13.36 10.52
C GLY A 142 2.75 13.40 11.85
N HIS A 143 2.87 12.34 12.66
CA HIS A 143 2.12 12.12 13.92
C HIS A 143 2.11 13.28 14.94
N ASN A 144 3.07 14.21 14.88
CA ASN A 144 3.12 15.41 15.74
C ASN A 144 2.32 16.61 15.22
N GLY A 145 1.80 16.53 13.99
CA GLY A 145 0.98 17.55 13.34
C GLY A 145 -0.40 17.71 13.99
N TYR A 146 -1.17 18.71 13.57
CA TYR A 146 -2.52 18.90 14.11
C TYR A 146 -3.53 17.89 13.56
N LEU A 147 -3.32 17.40 12.34
CA LEU A 147 -4.28 16.57 11.61
C LEU A 147 -3.57 15.43 10.84
N PRO A 148 -2.81 14.53 11.50
CA PRO A 148 -1.99 13.56 10.79
C PRO A 148 -2.66 12.20 10.52
N CYS A 149 -3.83 11.93 11.10
CA CYS A 149 -4.52 10.68 10.87
C CYS A 149 -4.96 10.57 9.40
N TYR A 150 -4.65 9.46 8.75
CA TYR A 150 -5.09 9.15 7.37
C TYR A 150 -6.60 8.91 7.27
N TYR A 151 -7.23 8.48 8.37
CA TYR A 151 -8.63 8.06 8.36
C TYR A 151 -9.58 9.15 8.83
N CYS A 152 -9.17 10.03 9.74
CA CYS A 152 -10.06 11.01 10.35
C CYS A 152 -9.44 12.41 10.44
N ASP A 153 -10.29 13.38 10.76
CA ASP A 153 -9.93 14.79 10.94
C ASP A 153 -9.86 15.23 12.42
N ILE A 154 -9.69 14.28 13.35
CA ILE A 154 -9.51 14.60 14.77
C ILE A 154 -8.30 15.51 14.92
N LYS A 155 -8.55 16.74 15.38
CA LYS A 155 -7.52 17.75 15.58
C LYS A 155 -6.80 17.52 16.90
N GLY A 156 -5.49 17.35 16.84
CA GLY A 156 -4.66 17.17 18.02
C GLY A 156 -4.41 18.47 18.78
N ILE A 157 -4.45 18.40 20.11
CA ILE A 157 -4.19 19.50 21.03
C ILE A 157 -2.73 19.46 21.49
N HIS A 158 -2.08 20.62 21.57
CA HIS A 158 -0.72 20.71 22.09
C HIS A 158 -0.75 20.78 23.62
N VAL A 159 -0.28 19.73 24.28
CA VAL A 159 -0.25 19.69 25.74
C VAL A 159 1.12 20.19 26.21
N LYS A 160 1.16 21.45 26.64
CA LYS A 160 2.40 22.16 27.02
C LYS A 160 3.24 21.38 28.04
N LYS A 161 2.61 20.79 29.06
CA LYS A 161 3.29 20.01 30.11
C LYS A 161 4.01 18.77 29.56
N ALA A 162 3.39 18.07 28.61
CA ALA A 162 3.94 16.85 28.03
C ALA A 162 4.83 17.11 26.80
N ARG A 163 4.83 18.34 26.26
CA ARG A 163 5.47 18.71 24.98
C ARG A 163 5.12 17.75 23.84
N LYS A 164 3.88 17.27 23.85
CA LYS A 164 3.36 16.27 22.92
C LYS A 164 2.02 16.71 22.34
N ARG A 165 1.72 16.17 21.17
CA ARG A 165 0.41 16.24 20.55
C ARG A 165 -0.47 15.12 21.14
N GLN A 166 -1.65 15.47 21.61
CA GLN A 166 -2.64 14.48 22.06
C GLN A 166 -3.90 14.59 21.20
N TYR A 167 -4.49 13.46 20.87
CA TYR A 167 -5.72 13.37 20.09
C TYR A 167 -6.85 13.00 21.04
N PRO A 168 -7.70 13.96 21.43
CA PRO A 168 -8.81 13.66 22.32
C PRO A 168 -9.81 12.76 21.61
N TYR A 169 -10.49 11.92 22.39
CA TYR A 169 -11.64 11.19 21.90
C TYR A 169 -12.75 12.19 21.51
N THR A 170 -13.29 12.02 20.30
CA THR A 170 -14.42 12.81 19.78
C THR A 170 -15.59 11.87 19.48
N PRO A 171 -16.77 12.06 20.12
CA PRO A 171 -17.93 11.19 19.93
C PRO A 171 -18.38 11.10 18.46
N SER A 172 -18.32 12.22 17.74
CA SER A 172 -18.57 12.30 16.30
C SER A 172 -17.24 12.50 15.57
N THR A 173 -16.63 11.42 15.09
CA THR A 173 -15.40 11.48 14.30
C THR A 173 -15.76 11.59 12.82
N LYS A 174 -15.32 12.66 12.15
CA LYS A 174 -15.46 12.76 10.70
C LYS A 174 -14.28 12.05 10.04
N TYR A 175 -14.62 11.10 9.18
CA TYR A 175 -13.63 10.34 8.40
C TYR A 175 -13.27 11.10 7.12
N ARG A 176 -12.00 11.00 6.69
CA ARG A 176 -11.48 11.69 5.50
C ARG A 176 -11.99 11.12 4.19
N SER A 177 -12.29 9.82 4.18
CA SER A 177 -12.73 9.07 3.00
C SER A 177 -13.96 8.23 3.35
N ILE A 178 -15.09 8.92 3.46
CA ILE A 178 -16.43 8.37 3.23
C ILE A 178 -17.17 9.41 2.38
N ASN A 179 -16.93 9.37 1.07
CA ASN A 179 -17.87 9.85 0.06
C ASN A 179 -18.12 8.67 -0.87
#